data_AF-W0T880-F1
#
_entry.id   AF-W0T880-F1
#
_cell.length_a   1.000
_cell.length_b   1.000
_cell.length_c   1.000
_cell.angle_alpha   90.00
_cell.angle_beta   90.00
_cell.angle_gamma   90.00
#
_symmetry.space_group_name_H-M   'P 1'
#
loop_
_entity.id
_entity.type
_entity.pdbx_description
1 polymer ?
#
loop_
_entity_poly.entity_id
_entity_poly.type
_entity_poly.pdbx_seq_one_letter_code
_entity_poly.pdbx_strand_id
1 'polypeptide(L)'
;MVAKKRTGLRAKAARLSNVEAERDEDARVVSELPPDPKAFLHQHRETKKEKLQAKSENFISRITEQNKNMSGISKSSLRRRKRKMRDELKPKMDDLLNSLQQEGVLDDEETTPGNKEEVVSVTKVTKSAAYGSVTANSTAVKGQLRKNEPNIKNQKGAKLLAKQESKRFNEVLANEAFQKSPFEALKEAIRMRQ
;
A
#
# COMPACT_ATOMS: atom_id res chain seq x y z
N MET A 1 23.75 -15.67 10.84
CA MET A 1 23.43 -14.70 9.77
C MET A 1 23.59 -15.42 8.44
N VAL A 2 22.54 -15.54 7.62
CA VAL A 2 22.62 -16.22 6.31
C VAL A 2 23.10 -15.20 5.27
N ALA A 3 24.33 -15.35 4.80
CA ALA A 3 24.92 -14.47 3.80
C ALA A 3 24.14 -14.57 2.48
N LYS A 4 23.46 -13.48 2.08
CA LYS A 4 22.85 -13.38 0.75
C LYS A 4 23.96 -13.31 -0.30
N LYS A 5 24.23 -14.45 -0.95
CA LYS A 5 25.13 -14.54 -2.12
C LYS A 5 24.62 -13.58 -3.21
N ARG A 6 25.44 -12.58 -3.58
CA ARG A 6 25.13 -11.64 -4.66
C ARG A 6 25.35 -12.36 -5.98
N THR A 7 24.26 -12.72 -6.67
CA THR A 7 24.34 -13.35 -8.00
C THR A 7 24.58 -12.27 -9.07
N GLY A 8 25.77 -12.29 -9.66
CA GLY A 8 26.12 -11.38 -10.76
C GLY A 8 25.38 -11.72 -12.06
N LEU A 9 25.31 -10.76 -12.98
CA LEU A 9 24.67 -10.95 -14.29
C LEU A 9 25.27 -12.13 -15.07
N ARG A 10 26.59 -12.36 -14.96
CA ARG A 10 27.25 -13.53 -15.57
C ARG A 10 26.72 -14.86 -15.05
N ALA A 11 26.46 -14.97 -13.74
CA ALA A 11 25.90 -16.17 -13.14
C ALA A 11 24.41 -16.39 -13.48
N LYS A 12 23.69 -15.32 -13.84
CA LYS A 12 22.31 -15.41 -14.34
C LYS A 12 22.26 -15.84 -15.80
N ALA A 13 23.18 -15.31 -16.63
CA ALA A 13 23.28 -15.69 -18.04
C ALA A 13 23.65 -17.18 -18.20
N ALA A 14 24.61 -17.69 -17.42
CA ALA A 14 25.01 -19.10 -17.45
C ALA A 14 23.90 -20.09 -17.01
N ARG A 15 22.91 -19.63 -16.24
CA ARG A 15 21.75 -20.47 -15.88
C ARG A 15 20.71 -20.57 -16.98
N LEU A 16 20.60 -19.56 -17.84
CA LEU A 16 19.67 -19.58 -18.96
C LEU A 16 20.20 -20.52 -20.07
N SER A 17 21.50 -20.49 -20.35
CA SER A 17 22.11 -21.40 -21.35
C SER A 17 21.98 -22.87 -20.99
N ASN A 18 22.08 -23.22 -19.71
CA ASN A 18 21.95 -24.63 -19.28
C ASN A 18 20.50 -25.13 -19.30
N VAL A 19 19.51 -24.25 -19.15
CA VAL A 19 18.08 -24.62 -19.23
C VAL A 19 17.63 -24.82 -20.67
N GLU A 20 18.24 -24.11 -21.63
CA GLU A 20 17.99 -24.35 -23.06
C GLU A 20 18.69 -25.64 -23.54
N ALA A 21 19.91 -25.91 -23.08
CA ALA A 21 20.61 -27.16 -23.40
C ALA A 21 19.89 -28.43 -22.94
N GLU A 22 19.18 -28.39 -21.81
CA GLU A 22 18.40 -29.54 -21.29
C GLU A 22 17.05 -29.72 -21.98
N ARG A 23 16.53 -28.70 -22.70
CA ARG A 23 15.28 -28.80 -23.47
C ARG A 23 15.47 -29.38 -24.87
N ASP A 24 16.70 -29.38 -25.38
CA ASP A 24 17.03 -29.80 -26.74
C ASP A 24 17.44 -31.28 -26.86
N GLU A 25 17.56 -32.01 -25.74
CA GLU A 25 17.90 -33.45 -25.78
C GLU A 25 16.70 -34.33 -26.23
N ASP A 26 15.46 -33.87 -26.05
CA ASP A 26 14.25 -34.58 -26.54
C ASP A 26 13.91 -34.29 -28.02
N ALA A 27 14.61 -33.34 -28.66
CA ALA A 27 14.33 -32.92 -30.04
C ALA A 27 15.23 -33.59 -31.09
N ARG A 28 16.18 -34.46 -30.70
CA ARG A 28 17.15 -35.08 -31.62
C ARG A 28 16.62 -36.29 -32.41
N VAL A 29 15.33 -36.62 -32.33
CA VAL A 29 14.73 -37.74 -33.07
C VAL A 29 13.56 -37.25 -33.92
N VAL A 30 13.80 -36.34 -34.88
CA VAL A 30 12.79 -36.01 -35.91
C VAL A 30 13.50 -35.74 -37.24
N SER A 31 13.36 -36.71 -38.14
CA SER A 31 13.38 -36.67 -39.61
C SER A 31 14.21 -35.61 -40.32
N GLU A 32 15.04 -36.05 -41.27
CA GLU A 32 15.49 -35.25 -42.41
C GLU A 32 14.26 -34.71 -43.16
N LEU A 33 13.84 -33.48 -42.82
CA LEU A 33 12.87 -32.76 -43.62
C LEU A 33 13.52 -32.38 -44.96
N PRO A 34 12.76 -32.41 -46.07
CA PRO A 34 13.27 -31.96 -47.36
C PRO A 34 13.75 -30.50 -47.26
N PRO A 35 14.80 -30.12 -47.99
CA PRO A 35 15.32 -28.76 -47.96
C PRO A 35 14.24 -27.78 -48.40
N ASP A 36 13.76 -26.95 -47.46
CA ASP A 36 12.76 -25.92 -47.74
C ASP A 36 13.35 -24.94 -48.77
N PRO A 37 12.75 -24.79 -49.97
CA PRO A 37 13.25 -23.89 -51.01
C PRO A 37 13.28 -22.41 -50.57
N LYS A 38 12.68 -22.07 -49.42
CA LYS A 38 12.75 -20.74 -48.81
C LYS A 38 13.74 -20.61 -47.65
N ALA A 39 14.49 -21.66 -47.32
CA ALA A 39 15.46 -21.65 -46.22
C ALA A 39 16.54 -20.55 -46.36
N PHE A 40 16.87 -20.15 -47.59
CA PHE A 40 17.84 -19.08 -47.86
C PHE A 40 17.21 -17.71 -48.07
N LEU A 41 15.88 -17.64 -48.19
CA LEU A 41 15.16 -16.39 -48.35
C LEU A 41 14.90 -15.82 -46.96
N HIS A 42 15.65 -14.78 -46.59
CA HIS A 42 15.46 -14.03 -45.34
C HIS A 42 14.12 -13.28 -45.37
N GLN A 43 13.02 -14.01 -45.21
CA GLN A 43 11.71 -13.43 -45.01
C GLN A 43 11.64 -12.92 -43.57
N HIS A 44 11.28 -11.65 -43.42
CA HIS A 44 10.94 -11.15 -42.10
C HIS A 44 9.71 -11.92 -41.60
N ARG A 45 9.90 -12.72 -40.54
CA ARG A 45 8.85 -13.52 -39.90
C ARG A 45 7.61 -12.72 -39.50
N GLU A 46 7.77 -11.42 -39.27
CA GLU A 46 6.69 -10.51 -38.90
C GLU A 46 6.85 -9.19 -39.65
N THR A 47 5.73 -8.62 -40.09
CA THR A 47 5.72 -7.31 -40.73
C THR A 47 5.97 -6.18 -39.73
N LYS A 48 6.42 -5.01 -40.18
CA LYS A 48 6.58 -3.84 -39.30
C LYS A 48 5.28 -3.43 -38.61
N LYS A 49 4.14 -3.60 -39.30
CA LYS A 49 2.80 -3.32 -38.77
C LYS A 49 2.46 -4.25 -37.61
N GLU A 50 2.69 -5.54 -37.81
CA GLU A 50 2.47 -6.59 -36.81
C GLU A 50 3.37 -6.40 -35.59
N LYS A 51 4.67 -6.09 -35.78
CA LYS A 51 5.58 -5.73 -34.68
C LYS A 51 5.10 -4.54 -33.88
N LEU A 52 4.51 -3.54 -34.53
CA LEU A 52 3.98 -2.36 -33.85
C LEU A 52 2.72 -2.72 -33.04
N GLN A 53 1.81 -3.50 -33.62
CA GLN A 53 0.61 -4.01 -32.94
C GLN A 53 0.97 -4.87 -31.73
N ALA A 54 1.89 -5.82 -31.89
CA ALA A 54 2.39 -6.65 -30.79
C ALA A 54 3.03 -5.80 -29.68
N LYS A 55 3.75 -4.72 -30.02
CA LYS A 55 4.29 -3.78 -29.00
C LYS A 55 3.19 -3.04 -28.27
N SER A 56 2.16 -2.55 -28.97
CA SER A 56 1.04 -1.87 -28.32
C SER A 56 0.23 -2.80 -27.44
N GLU A 57 -0.04 -4.02 -27.89
CA GLU A 57 -0.79 -5.03 -27.12
C GLU A 57 -0.02 -5.45 -25.88
N ASN A 58 1.29 -5.69 -25.99
CA ASN A 58 2.16 -5.98 -24.85
C ASN A 58 2.25 -4.82 -23.84
N PHE A 59 2.09 -3.58 -24.30
CA PHE A 59 2.04 -2.42 -23.42
C PHE A 59 0.69 -2.32 -22.70
N ILE A 60 -0.40 -2.52 -23.41
CA ILE A 60 -1.76 -2.52 -22.85
C ILE A 60 -1.92 -3.67 -21.85
N SER A 61 -1.46 -4.88 -22.17
CA SER A 61 -1.49 -6.03 -21.25
C SER A 61 -0.69 -5.76 -19.98
N ARG A 62 0.50 -5.17 -20.09
CA ARG A 62 1.28 -4.76 -18.91
C ARG A 62 0.54 -3.74 -18.07
N ILE A 63 -0.14 -2.75 -18.66
CA ILE A 63 -0.90 -1.75 -17.89
C ILE A 63 -2.11 -2.37 -17.21
N THR A 64 -2.88 -3.19 -17.91
CA THR A 64 -4.10 -3.81 -17.37
C THR A 64 -3.76 -4.81 -16.26
N GLU A 65 -2.69 -5.59 -16.41
CA GLU A 65 -2.19 -6.50 -15.37
C GLU A 65 -1.57 -5.75 -14.19
N GLN A 66 -0.81 -4.67 -14.44
CA GLN A 66 -0.22 -3.84 -13.38
C GLN A 66 -1.28 -3.10 -12.54
N ASN A 67 -2.40 -2.72 -13.14
CA ASN A 67 -3.50 -2.06 -12.43
C ASN A 67 -4.19 -2.98 -11.42
N LYS A 68 -4.27 -4.30 -11.69
CA LYS A 68 -4.89 -5.26 -10.75
C LYS A 68 -4.07 -5.50 -9.49
N ASN A 69 -2.74 -5.37 -9.55
CA ASN A 69 -1.87 -5.73 -8.43
C ASN A 69 -0.99 -4.59 -7.90
N MET A 70 -1.06 -3.36 -8.45
CA MET A 70 -0.15 -2.23 -8.15
C MET A 70 1.36 -2.61 -8.17
N SER A 71 1.70 -3.79 -8.70
CA SER A 71 3.01 -4.46 -8.52
C SER A 71 4.01 -4.06 -9.61
N GLY A 72 3.63 -3.15 -10.52
CA GLY A 72 4.48 -2.61 -11.57
C GLY A 72 5.07 -1.23 -11.28
N ILE A 73 4.63 -0.57 -10.22
CA ILE A 73 5.09 0.78 -9.89
C ILE A 73 6.44 0.67 -9.19
N SER A 74 7.48 1.26 -9.79
CA SER A 74 8.80 1.27 -9.18
C SER A 74 8.76 1.95 -7.80
N LYS A 75 9.65 1.52 -6.89
CA LYS A 75 9.75 2.10 -5.54
C LYS A 75 9.93 3.62 -5.57
N SER A 76 10.64 4.15 -6.57
CA SER A 76 10.82 5.60 -6.78
C SER A 76 9.50 6.29 -7.13
N SER A 77 8.74 5.72 -8.07
CA SER A 77 7.43 6.25 -8.48
C SER A 77 6.44 6.24 -7.31
N LEU A 78 6.38 5.15 -6.53
CA LEU A 78 5.53 5.09 -5.34
C LEU A 78 5.91 6.14 -4.29
N ARG A 79 7.22 6.39 -4.09
CA ARG A 79 7.70 7.45 -3.19
C ARG A 79 7.37 8.85 -3.68
N ARG A 80 7.38 9.08 -4.99
CA ARG A 80 7.00 10.37 -5.59
C ARG A 80 5.51 10.61 -5.42
N ARG A 81 4.66 9.63 -5.74
CA ARG A 81 3.21 9.70 -5.52
C ARG A 81 2.86 9.98 -4.06
N LYS A 82 3.47 9.25 -3.11
CA LYS A 82 3.27 9.48 -1.67
C LYS A 82 3.80 10.82 -1.15
N ARG A 83 4.82 11.40 -1.79
CA ARG A 83 5.27 12.76 -1.49
C ARG A 83 4.24 13.77 -1.97
N LYS A 84 3.85 13.68 -3.24
CA LYS A 84 2.83 14.53 -3.86
C LYS A 84 1.51 14.54 -3.07
N MET A 85 0.96 13.37 -2.72
CA MET A 85 -0.28 13.31 -1.92
C MET A 85 -0.11 13.93 -0.53
N ARG A 86 1.05 13.76 0.12
CA ARG A 86 1.32 14.43 1.41
C ARG A 86 1.46 15.93 1.26
N ASP A 87 2.03 16.40 0.16
CA ASP A 87 2.20 17.82 -0.12
C ASP A 87 0.87 18.48 -0.52
N GLU A 88 -0.05 17.73 -1.13
CA GLU A 88 -1.44 18.13 -1.38
C GLU A 88 -2.28 18.20 -0.10
N LEU A 89 -2.07 17.27 0.85
CA LEU A 89 -2.77 17.22 2.14
C LEU A 89 -2.20 18.18 3.21
N LYS A 90 -1.09 18.86 2.94
CA LYS A 90 -0.60 19.89 3.86
C LYS A 90 -1.55 21.09 3.81
N PRO A 91 -1.78 21.78 4.94
CA PRO A 91 -2.55 23.02 4.93
C PRO A 91 -1.91 24.00 3.94
N LYS A 92 -2.69 24.43 2.95
CA LYS A 92 -2.29 25.46 1.99
C LYS A 92 -3.15 26.69 2.22
N MET A 93 -2.54 27.86 2.17
CA MET A 93 -3.27 29.13 2.27
C MET A 93 -4.30 29.24 1.16
N ASP A 94 -3.97 28.82 -0.06
CA ASP A 94 -4.89 28.85 -1.21
C ASP A 94 -6.17 28.03 -0.95
N ASP A 95 -6.06 26.90 -0.23
CA ASP A 95 -7.21 26.05 0.11
C ASP A 95 -8.10 26.70 1.18
N LEU A 96 -7.48 27.44 2.12
CA LEU A 96 -8.21 28.26 3.09
C LEU A 96 -8.90 29.45 2.42
N LEU A 97 -8.22 30.14 1.50
CA LEU A 97 -8.79 31.26 0.76
C LEU A 97 -9.96 30.81 -0.13
N ASN A 98 -9.80 29.68 -0.84
CA ASN A 98 -10.88 29.09 -1.63
C ASN A 98 -12.04 28.62 -0.74
N SER A 99 -11.76 28.04 0.42
CA SER A 99 -12.79 27.62 1.38
C SER A 99 -13.53 28.82 1.98
N LEU A 100 -12.83 29.91 2.31
CA LEU A 100 -13.43 31.15 2.83
C LEU A 100 -14.27 31.89 1.78
N GLN A 101 -13.82 31.89 0.52
CA GLN A 101 -14.63 32.37 -0.61
C GLN A 101 -15.87 31.49 -0.81
N GLN A 102 -15.71 30.16 -0.75
CA GLN A 102 -16.82 29.22 -0.89
C GLN A 102 -17.82 29.29 0.28
N GLU A 103 -17.37 29.64 1.48
CA GLU A 103 -18.19 29.85 2.67
C GLU A 103 -18.83 31.26 2.70
N GLY A 104 -18.56 32.11 1.70
CA GLY A 104 -19.14 33.45 1.58
C GLY A 104 -18.62 34.46 2.60
N VAL A 105 -17.44 34.22 3.18
CA VAL A 105 -16.78 35.13 4.13
C VAL A 105 -15.96 36.20 3.40
N LEU A 106 -15.47 35.87 2.21
CA LEU A 106 -14.84 36.81 1.28
C LEU A 106 -15.79 36.97 0.10
N ASP A 107 -16.33 38.18 -0.07
CA ASP A 107 -17.00 38.55 -1.31
C ASP A 107 -15.97 38.48 -2.45
N ASP A 108 -16.34 37.86 -3.57
CA ASP A 108 -15.54 37.93 -4.78
C ASP A 108 -15.36 39.41 -5.13
N GLU A 109 -14.13 39.92 -4.99
CA GLU A 109 -13.72 41.29 -5.32
C GLU A 109 -13.77 41.54 -6.84
N GLU A 110 -14.93 41.31 -7.44
CA GLU A 110 -15.39 41.93 -8.67
C GLU A 110 -16.92 42.07 -8.59
N THR A 111 -17.37 43.10 -7.88
CA THR A 111 -18.57 43.94 -8.12
C THR A 111 -19.30 44.30 -6.83
N THR A 112 -19.01 45.49 -6.27
CA THR A 112 -19.99 46.53 -5.89
C THR A 112 -19.33 47.55 -4.94
N PRO A 113 -19.37 48.86 -5.26
CA PRO A 113 -18.93 49.87 -4.32
C PRO A 113 -20.08 50.23 -3.38
N GLY A 114 -19.95 49.86 -2.11
CA GLY A 114 -20.64 50.56 -1.03
C GLY A 114 -21.69 49.75 -0.29
N ASN A 115 -21.26 48.96 0.69
CA ASN A 115 -21.85 49.07 2.03
C ASN A 115 -20.86 48.50 3.07
N LYS A 116 -20.24 49.39 3.86
CA LYS A 116 -19.41 48.98 5.00
C LYS A 116 -20.32 48.77 6.20
N GLU A 117 -20.81 47.56 6.39
CA GLU A 117 -21.39 47.16 7.67
C GLU A 117 -20.34 46.44 8.52
N GLU A 118 -20.30 46.82 9.79
CA GLU A 118 -19.34 46.36 10.79
C GLU A 118 -19.51 44.85 11.07
N VAL A 119 -18.50 44.07 10.71
CA VAL A 119 -18.44 42.65 11.10
C VAL A 119 -18.00 42.57 12.56
N VAL A 120 -18.97 42.42 13.47
CA VAL A 120 -18.72 42.19 14.90
C VAL A 120 -17.94 40.88 15.04
N SER A 121 -16.76 40.96 15.65
CA SER A 121 -15.86 39.84 15.90
C SER A 121 -16.47 38.84 16.90
N VAL A 122 -17.26 37.90 16.40
CA VAL A 122 -17.77 36.77 17.19
C VAL A 122 -16.77 35.61 17.09
N THR A 123 -16.02 35.40 18.16
CA THR A 123 -15.55 34.12 18.75
C THR A 123 -14.12 34.20 19.28
N LYS A 124 -13.99 34.72 20.51
CA LYS A 124 -12.79 34.50 21.32
C LYS A 124 -12.86 33.08 21.90
N VAL A 125 -12.14 32.13 21.33
CA VAL A 125 -12.05 30.74 21.85
C VAL A 125 -11.31 30.76 23.18
N THR A 126 -12.05 30.66 24.29
CA THR A 126 -11.47 30.45 25.62
C THR A 126 -11.19 28.95 25.80
N LYS A 127 -9.91 28.58 25.89
CA LYS A 127 -9.50 27.21 26.19
C LYS A 127 -9.93 26.86 27.62
N SER A 128 -10.93 25.99 27.78
CA SER A 128 -11.32 25.48 29.09
C SER A 128 -10.33 24.39 29.53
N ALA A 129 -9.71 24.58 30.70
CA ALA A 129 -8.76 23.63 31.29
C ALA A 129 -9.41 22.29 31.70
N ALA A 130 -10.74 22.21 31.71
CA ALA A 130 -11.51 21.04 32.13
C ALA A 130 -11.31 19.81 31.22
N TYR A 131 -10.89 19.99 29.96
CA TYR A 131 -10.74 18.89 28.98
C TYR A 131 -9.29 18.68 28.51
N GLY A 132 -8.31 19.34 29.15
CA GLY A 132 -6.90 19.32 28.71
C GLY A 132 -6.09 18.07 29.11
N SER A 133 -6.61 17.19 29.96
CA SER A 133 -5.81 16.12 30.59
C SER A 133 -6.03 14.70 30.05
N VAL A 134 -6.94 14.49 29.09
CA VAL A 134 -7.25 13.14 28.58
C VAL A 134 -6.07 12.51 27.81
N THR A 135 -5.05 13.29 27.43
CA THR A 135 -3.91 12.81 26.64
C THR A 135 -2.63 12.56 27.44
N ALA A 136 -2.55 12.99 28.71
CA ALA A 136 -1.27 13.04 29.43
C ALA A 136 -0.92 11.75 30.21
N ASN A 137 -1.90 10.95 30.64
CA ASN A 137 -1.66 9.79 31.52
C ASN A 137 -2.04 8.42 30.92
N SER A 138 -2.13 8.32 29.60
CA SER A 138 -2.13 7.00 28.94
C SER A 138 -0.70 6.48 28.83
N THR A 139 -0.22 5.80 29.87
CA THR A 139 1.05 5.04 29.89
C THR A 139 1.01 3.77 29.03
N ALA A 140 0.24 3.78 27.95
CA ALA A 140 0.28 2.78 26.89
C ALA A 140 0.33 3.50 25.55
N VAL A 141 1.55 3.87 25.16
CA VAL A 141 1.86 4.45 23.85
C VAL A 141 1.26 3.55 22.77
N LYS A 142 0.24 4.06 22.06
CA LYS A 142 -0.26 3.49 20.81
C LYS A 142 0.94 3.22 19.88
N GLY A 143 1.37 1.96 19.79
CA GLY A 143 2.36 1.50 18.82
C GLY A 143 3.79 1.29 19.30
N GLN A 144 4.12 1.42 20.60
CA GLN A 144 5.41 0.92 21.11
C GLN A 144 5.33 -0.59 21.30
N LEU A 145 5.78 -1.32 20.28
CA LEU A 145 6.03 -2.75 20.35
C LEU A 145 7.03 -3.00 21.49
N ARG A 146 6.62 -3.75 22.52
CA ARG A 146 7.55 -4.16 23.57
C ARG A 146 8.64 -5.04 22.96
N LYS A 147 9.85 -4.93 23.49
CA LYS A 147 10.99 -5.72 23.01
C LYS A 147 10.64 -7.21 23.16
N ASN A 148 10.88 -7.99 22.10
CA ASN A 148 10.64 -9.45 22.02
C ASN A 148 9.18 -9.92 21.98
N GLU A 149 8.19 -9.03 21.82
CA GLU A 149 6.81 -9.43 21.57
C GLU A 149 6.52 -9.62 20.07
N PRO A 150 5.61 -10.54 19.71
CA PRO A 150 5.23 -10.75 18.32
C PRO A 150 4.56 -9.51 17.73
N ASN A 151 4.97 -9.15 16.51
CA ASN A 151 4.56 -7.92 15.85
C ASN A 151 3.56 -8.21 14.71
N ILE A 152 2.40 -7.55 14.75
CA ILE A 152 1.36 -7.64 13.72
C ILE A 152 1.82 -7.18 12.33
N LYS A 153 2.82 -6.30 12.27
CA LYS A 153 3.40 -5.83 11.00
C LYS A 153 4.22 -6.89 10.27
N ASN A 154 4.67 -7.94 10.96
CA ASN A 154 5.41 -9.05 10.38
C ASN A 154 4.49 -10.27 10.22
N GLN A 155 4.46 -10.89 9.04
CA GLN A 155 3.59 -12.05 8.77
C GLN A 155 3.77 -13.19 9.78
N LYS A 156 5.02 -13.49 10.18
CA LYS A 156 5.30 -14.51 11.20
C LYS A 156 4.76 -14.11 12.58
N GLY A 157 4.90 -12.84 12.95
CA GLY A 157 4.39 -12.29 14.21
C GLY A 157 2.86 -12.28 14.24
N ALA A 158 2.22 -11.85 13.16
CA ALA A 158 0.77 -11.88 12.99
C ALA A 158 0.21 -13.31 13.12
N LYS A 159 0.86 -14.30 12.50
CA LYS A 159 0.45 -15.71 12.65
C LYS A 159 0.59 -16.22 14.08
N LEU A 160 1.60 -15.77 14.81
CA LEU A 160 1.79 -16.15 16.21
C LEU A 160 0.76 -15.48 17.13
N LEU A 161 0.49 -14.19 16.92
CA LEU A 161 -0.57 -13.45 17.61
C LEU A 161 -1.93 -14.11 17.41
N ALA A 162 -2.30 -14.41 16.17
CA ALA A 162 -3.56 -15.08 15.86
C ALA A 162 -3.71 -16.40 16.63
N LYS A 163 -2.65 -17.22 16.72
CA LYS A 163 -2.67 -18.46 17.51
C LYS A 163 -2.85 -18.20 19.01
N GLN A 164 -2.19 -17.17 19.55
CA GLN A 164 -2.32 -16.80 20.96
C GLN A 164 -3.72 -16.27 21.27
N GLU A 165 -4.27 -15.44 20.39
CA GLU A 165 -5.62 -14.90 20.50
C GLU A 165 -6.68 -16.01 20.40
N SER A 166 -6.54 -16.97 19.47
CA SER A 166 -7.46 -18.11 19.40
C SER A 166 -7.45 -18.95 20.69
N LYS A 167 -6.27 -19.15 21.31
CA LYS A 167 -6.18 -19.86 22.59
C LYS A 167 -6.88 -19.08 23.71
N ARG A 168 -6.55 -17.80 23.84
CA ARG A 168 -7.16 -16.92 24.84
C ARG A 168 -8.68 -16.82 24.66
N PHE A 169 -9.15 -16.79 23.42
CA PHE A 169 -10.58 -16.76 23.12
C PHE A 169 -11.27 -18.05 23.60
N ASN A 170 -10.68 -19.22 23.33
CA ASN A 170 -11.22 -20.49 23.82
C ASN A 170 -11.22 -20.57 25.35
N GLU A 171 -10.20 -20.02 26.02
CA GLU A 171 -10.16 -19.92 27.48
C GLU A 171 -11.28 -19.03 28.04
N VAL A 172 -11.57 -17.91 27.39
CA VAL A 172 -12.69 -17.02 27.75
C VAL A 172 -14.03 -17.71 27.54
N LEU A 173 -14.20 -18.45 26.45
CA LEU A 173 -15.42 -19.22 26.19
C LEU A 173 -15.63 -20.36 27.21
N ALA A 174 -14.56 -20.95 27.74
CA ALA A 174 -14.64 -21.99 28.76
C ALA A 174 -14.93 -21.45 30.17
N ASN A 175 -14.83 -20.12 30.39
CA ASN A 175 -15.06 -19.52 31.69
C ASN A 175 -16.56 -19.36 31.98
N GLU A 176 -17.05 -20.07 33.00
CA GLU A 176 -18.46 -20.02 33.40
C GLU A 176 -18.94 -18.62 33.81
N ALA A 177 -18.08 -17.80 34.42
CA ALA A 177 -18.43 -16.42 34.80
C ALA A 177 -18.69 -15.56 33.55
N PHE A 178 -17.91 -15.78 32.49
CA PHE A 178 -18.10 -15.10 31.21
C PHE A 178 -19.36 -15.60 30.48
N GLN A 179 -19.67 -16.90 30.57
CA GLN A 179 -20.90 -17.46 29.99
C GLN A 179 -22.17 -16.94 30.68
N LYS A 180 -22.14 -16.75 32.01
CA LYS A 180 -23.29 -16.25 32.79
C LYS A 180 -23.53 -14.76 32.58
N SER A 181 -22.48 -13.93 32.61
CA SER A 181 -22.62 -12.47 32.41
C SER A 181 -21.39 -11.86 31.70
N PRO A 182 -21.35 -11.86 30.36
CA PRO A 182 -20.16 -11.43 29.61
C PRO A 182 -19.82 -9.95 29.83
N PHE A 183 -20.84 -9.09 29.96
CA PHE A 183 -20.65 -7.65 30.18
C PHE A 183 -20.16 -7.32 31.60
N GLU A 184 -20.50 -8.14 32.59
CA GLU A 184 -20.08 -7.92 33.98
C GLU A 184 -18.63 -8.37 34.18
N ALA A 185 -18.28 -9.55 33.65
CA ALA A 185 -16.89 -10.01 33.55
C ALA A 185 -16.01 -9.00 32.79
N LEU A 186 -16.54 -8.37 31.73
CA LEU A 186 -15.83 -7.31 31.01
C LEU A 186 -15.64 -6.05 31.85
N LYS A 187 -16.67 -5.61 32.60
CA LYS A 187 -16.57 -4.46 33.52
C LYS A 187 -15.52 -4.70 34.59
N GLU A 188 -15.49 -5.90 35.16
CA GLU A 188 -14.49 -6.30 36.16
C GLU A 188 -13.07 -6.31 35.57
N ALA A 189 -12.89 -6.88 34.38
CA ALA A 189 -11.60 -6.91 33.69
C ALA A 189 -11.07 -5.50 33.35
N ILE A 190 -11.97 -4.56 32.99
CA ILE A 190 -11.60 -3.16 32.74
C ILE A 190 -11.21 -2.48 34.06
N ARG A 191 -11.96 -2.73 35.14
CA ARG A 191 -11.68 -2.19 36.48
C ARG A 191 -10.35 -2.67 37.04
N MET A 192 -9.97 -3.92 36.79
CA MET A 192 -8.67 -4.49 37.21
C MET A 192 -7.47 -3.96 36.40
N ARG A 193 -7.70 -3.24 35.30
CA ARG A 193 -6.66 -2.72 34.40
C ARG A 193 -6.38 -1.22 34.56
N GLN A 194 -7.25 -0.49 35.26
CA GLN A 194 -7.02 0.89 35.69
C GLN A 194 -6.27 0.93 37.01
#